data_AF-A0A952CTQ8-F1
#
_entry.id   AF-A0A952CTQ8-F1
#
_cell.length_a   1.000
_cell.length_b   1.000
_cell.length_c   1.000
_cell.angle_alpha   90.00
_cell.angle_beta   90.00
_cell.angle_gamma   90.00
#
_symmetry.space_group_name_H-M   'P 1'
#
loop_
_entity.id
_entity.type
_entity.pdbx_description
1 polymer ?
#
loop_
_entity_poly.entity_id
_entity_poly.type
_entity_poly.pdbx_seq_one_letter_code
_entity_poly.pdbx_strand_id
1 'polypeptide(L)'
;PYLRPLYDALDDMIPSDKLNYYMANRIIEIAPLAYMRGRTLDNAFIILDEAQNATNLQLKMFLTRIGSSAKAIITGDLTQIDLPKNQKSGLIKATKILRDIDGIAYIQLDEADVVRHRLVKSIIRAYDKDKEREEQEEEANRSRFNKLKEERETNKGE
;
A
#
# COMPACT_ATOMS: atom_id res chain seq x y z
N PRO A 1 15.33 -6.17 -5.30
CA PRO A 1 14.91 -6.31 -3.87
C PRO A 1 13.41 -6.55 -3.72
N TYR A 2 12.55 -5.69 -4.28
CA TYR A 2 11.10 -5.69 -4.04
C TYR A 2 10.34 -6.94 -4.51
N LEU A 3 10.83 -7.63 -5.56
CA LEU A 3 10.21 -8.86 -6.05
C LEU A 3 10.71 -10.11 -5.33
N ARG A 4 11.81 -10.03 -4.58
CA ARG A 4 12.44 -11.19 -3.95
C ARG A 4 11.48 -11.93 -2.99
N PRO A 5 10.72 -11.25 -2.11
CA PRO A 5 9.74 -11.92 -1.26
C PRO A 5 8.68 -12.71 -2.03
N LEU A 6 8.28 -12.23 -3.21
CA LEU A 6 7.31 -12.94 -4.06
C LEU A 6 7.91 -14.22 -4.64
N TYR A 7 9.16 -14.17 -5.11
CA TYR A 7 9.86 -15.37 -5.57
C TYR A 7 10.07 -16.38 -4.43
N ASP A 8 10.50 -15.92 -3.25
CA ASP A 8 10.69 -16.79 -2.09
C ASP A 8 9.36 -17.46 -1.69
N ALA A 9 8.24 -16.72 -1.69
CA ALA A 9 6.91 -17.28 -1.41
C ALA A 9 6.47 -18.34 -2.45
N LEU A 10 6.80 -18.13 -3.73
CA LEU A 10 6.51 -19.12 -4.77
C LEU A 10 7.38 -20.37 -4.63
N ASP A 11 8.66 -20.22 -4.29
CA ASP A 11 9.59 -21.32 -4.05
C ASP A 11 9.14 -22.18 -2.85
N ASP A 12 8.59 -21.55 -1.80
CA ASP A 12 8.05 -22.26 -0.62
C ASP A 12 6.78 -23.07 -0.95
N MET A 13 5.96 -22.58 -1.89
CA MET A 13 4.67 -23.18 -2.23
C MET A 13 4.72 -24.19 -3.37
N ILE A 14 5.69 -24.06 -4.29
CA ILE A 14 5.73 -24.82 -5.55
C ILE A 14 7.12 -25.47 -5.69
N PRO A 15 7.19 -26.79 -5.94
CA PRO A 15 8.47 -27.46 -6.22
C PRO A 15 9.23 -26.78 -7.36
N SER A 16 10.55 -26.60 -7.18
CA SER A 16 11.40 -25.78 -8.06
C SER A 16 11.27 -26.13 -9.54
N ASP A 17 11.30 -27.42 -9.92
CA ASP A 17 11.17 -27.84 -11.33
C ASP A 17 9.84 -27.40 -11.96
N LYS A 18 8.76 -27.47 -11.17
CA LYS A 18 7.42 -27.09 -11.60
C LYS A 18 7.27 -25.56 -11.70
N LEU A 19 7.84 -24.84 -10.74
CA LEU A 19 7.86 -23.38 -10.77
C LEU A 19 8.66 -22.88 -11.98
N ASN A 20 9.83 -23.45 -12.24
CA ASN A 20 10.64 -23.15 -13.42
C ASN A 20 9.86 -23.37 -14.71
N TYR A 21 9.12 -24.49 -14.82
CA TYR A 21 8.23 -24.75 -15.95
C TYR A 21 7.12 -23.69 -16.07
N TYR A 22 6.45 -23.32 -14.97
CA TYR A 22 5.39 -22.31 -14.98
C TYR A 22 5.88 -20.92 -15.38
N MET A 23 7.05 -20.51 -14.90
CA MET A 23 7.66 -19.23 -15.26
C MET A 23 8.10 -19.22 -16.73
N ALA A 24 8.77 -20.28 -17.20
CA ALA A 24 9.27 -20.38 -18.57
C ALA A 24 8.12 -20.38 -19.61
N ASN A 25 7.00 -21.01 -19.28
CA ASN A 25 5.82 -21.06 -20.15
C ASN A 25 4.84 -19.89 -19.91
N ARG A 26 5.20 -18.90 -19.09
CA ARG A 26 4.35 -17.74 -18.73
C ARG A 26 2.97 -18.12 -18.17
N ILE A 27 2.90 -19.27 -17.49
CA ILE A 27 1.72 -19.65 -16.69
C ILE A 27 1.66 -18.77 -15.44
N ILE A 28 2.82 -18.50 -14.82
CA ILE A 28 2.99 -17.47 -13.80
C ILE A 28 3.81 -16.35 -14.43
N GLU A 29 3.29 -15.12 -14.33
CA GLU A 29 3.98 -13.93 -14.82
C GLU A 29 4.07 -12.90 -13.68
N ILE A 30 5.30 -12.49 -13.36
CA ILE A 30 5.56 -11.38 -12.44
C ILE A 30 6.07 -10.22 -13.27
N ALA A 31 5.31 -9.14 -13.32
CA ALA A 31 5.63 -7.99 -14.16
C ALA A 31 5.30 -6.68 -13.44
N PRO A 32 6.08 -5.61 -13.67
CA PRO A 32 5.77 -4.30 -13.13
C PRO A 32 4.52 -3.72 -13.80
N LEU A 33 3.80 -2.87 -13.07
CA LEU A 33 2.55 -2.25 -13.53
C LEU A 33 2.64 -1.58 -14.91
N ALA A 34 3.80 -1.00 -15.26
CA ALA A 34 4.02 -0.36 -16.56
C ALA A 34 3.85 -1.31 -17.76
N TYR A 35 4.09 -2.62 -17.58
CA TYR A 35 3.99 -3.62 -18.65
C TYR A 35 2.55 -3.94 -19.02
N MET A 36 1.58 -3.48 -18.22
CA MET A 36 0.15 -3.67 -18.49
C MET A 36 -0.36 -2.70 -19.56
N ARG A 37 0.41 -1.66 -19.90
CA ARG A 37 0.04 -0.67 -20.90
C ARG A 37 -0.17 -1.35 -22.26
N GLY A 38 -1.34 -1.14 -22.87
CA GLY A 38 -1.66 -1.69 -24.18
C GLY A 38 -1.99 -3.19 -24.21
N ARG A 39 -1.98 -3.87 -23.05
CA ARG A 39 -2.40 -5.26 -22.95
C ARG A 39 -3.90 -5.36 -22.65
N THR A 40 -4.49 -6.50 -23.00
CA THR A 40 -5.74 -6.95 -22.40
C THR A 40 -5.41 -8.22 -21.65
N LEU A 41 -5.72 -8.24 -20.36
CA LEU A 41 -5.47 -9.36 -19.46
C LEU A 41 -6.76 -10.18 -19.40
N ASP A 42 -6.90 -11.16 -20.29
CA ASP A 42 -8.07 -12.02 -20.36
C ASP A 42 -7.72 -13.46 -19.98
N ASN A 43 -8.72 -14.22 -19.53
CA ASN A 43 -8.56 -15.61 -19.07
C ASN A 43 -7.40 -15.81 -18.06
N ALA A 44 -7.28 -14.88 -17.11
CA ALA A 44 -6.19 -14.84 -16.14
C ALA A 44 -6.71 -14.49 -14.74
N PHE A 45 -5.98 -14.95 -13.72
CA PHE A 45 -6.13 -14.48 -12.34
C PHE A 45 -4.98 -13.51 -12.04
N ILE A 46 -5.32 -12.28 -11.68
CA ILE A 46 -4.36 -11.18 -11.61
C ILE A 46 -4.33 -10.63 -10.19
N ILE A 47 -3.14 -10.42 -9.64
CA ILE A 47 -2.96 -9.74 -8.36
C ILE A 47 -2.14 -8.47 -8.63
N LEU A 48 -2.72 -7.31 -8.32
CA LEU A 48 -1.98 -6.05 -8.25
C LEU A 48 -1.68 -5.77 -6.79
N ASP A 49 -0.43 -5.97 -6.42
CA ASP A 49 0.04 -5.73 -5.06
C ASP A 49 0.60 -4.32 -4.87
N GLU A 50 0.59 -3.85 -3.62
CA GLU A 50 1.04 -2.50 -3.21
C GLU A 50 0.35 -1.37 -4.00
N ALA A 51 -0.95 -1.54 -4.30
CA ALA A 51 -1.69 -0.62 -5.16
C ALA A 51 -1.84 0.80 -4.58
N GLN A 52 -1.58 1.00 -3.28
CA GLN A 52 -1.53 2.33 -2.68
C GLN A 52 -0.43 3.19 -3.32
N ASN A 53 0.62 2.56 -3.86
CA ASN A 53 1.74 3.20 -4.56
C ASN A 53 1.47 3.43 -6.05
N ALA A 54 0.28 3.10 -6.55
CA ALA A 54 -0.14 3.46 -7.90
C ALA A 54 -0.85 4.83 -7.91
N THR A 55 -0.50 5.70 -8.85
CA THR A 55 -1.24 6.94 -9.11
C THR A 55 -2.64 6.64 -9.66
N ASN A 56 -3.52 7.64 -9.61
CA ASN A 56 -4.83 7.58 -10.25
C ASN A 56 -4.77 7.15 -11.73
N LEU A 57 -3.80 7.67 -12.49
CA LEU A 57 -3.65 7.34 -13.90
C LEU A 57 -3.22 5.88 -14.09
N GLN A 58 -2.27 5.41 -13.30
CA GLN A 58 -1.77 4.03 -13.37
C GLN A 58 -2.82 3.01 -12.95
N LEU A 59 -3.55 3.27 -11.86
CA LEU A 59 -4.60 2.35 -11.40
C LEU A 59 -5.76 2.31 -12.40
N LYS A 60 -6.20 3.47 -12.92
CA LYS A 60 -7.22 3.51 -13.99
C LYS A 60 -6.74 2.75 -15.23
N MET A 61 -5.49 2.97 -15.64
CA MET A 61 -4.89 2.25 -16.76
C MET A 61 -5.02 0.75 -16.53
N PHE A 62 -4.58 0.24 -15.38
CA PHE A 62 -4.65 -1.18 -15.03
C PHE A 62 -6.06 -1.75 -15.07
N LEU A 63 -7.00 -1.12 -14.35
CA LEU A 63 -8.37 -1.61 -14.23
C LEU A 63 -9.04 -1.74 -15.61
N THR A 64 -8.73 -0.83 -16.53
CA THR A 64 -9.24 -0.89 -17.90
C THR A 64 -8.53 -1.91 -18.82
N ARG A 65 -7.57 -2.69 -18.31
CA ARG A 65 -6.95 -3.82 -19.04
C ARG A 65 -7.57 -5.16 -18.67
N ILE A 66 -8.37 -5.24 -17.62
CA ILE A 66 -9.00 -6.48 -17.16
C ILE A 66 -10.01 -6.94 -18.23
N GLY A 67 -9.80 -8.13 -18.78
CA GLY A 67 -10.66 -8.78 -19.76
C GLY A 67 -11.91 -9.39 -19.14
N SER A 68 -12.89 -9.76 -19.96
CA SER A 68 -14.20 -10.23 -19.49
C SER A 68 -14.15 -11.56 -18.76
N SER A 69 -13.16 -12.41 -19.04
CA SER A 69 -13.00 -13.72 -18.39
C SER A 69 -11.93 -13.70 -17.30
N ALA A 70 -11.36 -12.54 -17.00
CA ALA A 70 -10.34 -12.39 -15.97
C ALA A 70 -10.95 -12.08 -14.61
N LYS A 71 -10.19 -12.43 -13.56
CA LYS A 71 -10.46 -12.01 -12.19
C LYS A 71 -9.23 -11.27 -11.67
N ALA A 72 -9.46 -10.16 -10.98
CA ALA A 72 -8.39 -9.37 -10.41
C ALA A 72 -8.59 -9.15 -8.90
N ILE A 73 -7.52 -9.25 -8.14
CA ILE A 73 -7.43 -8.83 -6.74
C ILE A 73 -6.46 -7.66 -6.68
N ILE A 74 -6.90 -6.57 -6.06
CA ILE A 74 -6.08 -5.37 -5.85
C ILE A 74 -5.83 -5.24 -4.36
N THR A 75 -4.57 -5.36 -3.94
CA THR A 75 -4.16 -5.27 -2.52
C THR A 75 -3.38 -3.98 -2.28
N GLY A 76 -3.41 -3.50 -1.04
CA GLY A 76 -2.61 -2.36 -0.62
C GLY A 76 -2.96 -1.87 0.79
N ASP A 77 -2.02 -1.18 1.42
CA ASP A 77 -2.17 -0.58 2.75
C ASP A 77 -2.23 0.95 2.62
N LEU A 78 -3.39 1.55 2.92
CA LEU A 78 -3.60 3.00 2.79
C LEU A 78 -2.77 3.83 3.78
N THR A 79 -2.18 3.21 4.81
CA THR A 79 -1.30 3.88 5.79
C THR A 79 0.16 3.98 5.31
N GLN A 80 0.54 3.20 4.29
CA GLN A 80 1.93 3.08 3.81
C GLN A 80 2.05 3.57 2.35
N ILE A 81 1.76 4.85 2.13
CA ILE A 81 1.83 5.46 0.80
C ILE A 81 3.20 6.08 0.58
N ASP A 82 3.96 5.51 -0.36
CA ASP A 82 5.31 5.93 -0.74
C ASP A 82 5.33 6.88 -1.95
N LEU A 83 4.18 7.49 -2.28
CA LEU A 83 4.08 8.44 -3.38
C LEU A 83 4.65 9.82 -2.99
N PRO A 84 5.25 10.55 -3.94
CA PRO A 84 5.62 11.95 -3.73
C PRO A 84 4.43 12.79 -3.24
N LYS A 85 4.67 13.78 -2.37
CA LYS A 85 3.61 14.58 -1.71
C LYS A 85 2.58 15.22 -2.67
N ASN A 86 2.98 15.51 -3.91
CA ASN A 86 2.11 16.09 -4.93
C ASN A 86 1.26 15.05 -5.69
N GLN A 87 1.49 13.76 -5.46
CA GLN A 87 0.79 12.66 -6.11
C GLN A 87 -0.18 12.01 -5.14
N LYS A 88 -1.44 11.86 -5.57
CA LYS A 88 -2.46 11.14 -4.80
C LYS A 88 -2.51 9.69 -5.24
N SER A 89 -2.58 8.79 -4.26
CA SER A 89 -2.85 7.38 -4.48
C SER A 89 -4.15 7.17 -5.27
N GLY A 90 -4.08 6.33 -6.30
CA GLY A 90 -5.23 5.87 -7.05
C GLY A 90 -6.13 4.98 -6.21
N LEU A 91 -5.55 4.20 -5.29
CA LEU A 91 -6.30 3.27 -4.45
C LEU A 91 -7.29 4.01 -3.54
N ILE A 92 -6.87 5.09 -2.89
CA ILE A 92 -7.76 5.95 -2.07
C ILE A 92 -8.96 6.45 -2.88
N LYS A 93 -8.77 6.78 -4.15
CA LYS A 93 -9.87 7.26 -5.00
C LYS A 93 -10.77 6.10 -5.42
N ALA A 94 -10.17 4.99 -5.84
CA ALA A 94 -10.86 3.78 -6.28
C ALA A 94 -11.79 3.23 -5.19
N THR A 95 -11.34 3.20 -3.94
CA THR A 95 -12.17 2.75 -2.80
C THR A 95 -13.38 3.63 -2.54
N LYS A 96 -13.47 4.83 -3.13
CA LYS A 96 -14.65 5.71 -3.03
C LYS A 96 -15.56 5.58 -4.24
N ILE A 97 -14.99 5.55 -5.45
CA ILE A 97 -15.76 5.67 -6.70
C ILE A 97 -16.21 4.33 -7.29
N LEU A 98 -15.60 3.22 -6.85
CA LEU A 98 -15.89 1.89 -7.43
C LEU A 98 -16.77 1.01 -6.53
N ARG A 99 -17.20 1.49 -5.35
CA ARG A 99 -17.94 0.70 -4.36
C ARG A 99 -19.29 0.19 -4.86
N ASP A 100 -19.96 1.00 -5.67
CA ASP A 100 -21.34 0.71 -6.12
C ASP A 100 -21.38 0.05 -7.51
N ILE A 101 -20.22 -0.42 -8.01
CA ILE A 101 -20.12 -1.10 -9.30
C ILE A 101 -20.34 -2.59 -9.08
N ASP A 102 -21.34 -3.15 -9.77
CA ASP A 102 -21.61 -4.59 -9.75
C ASP A 102 -20.38 -5.40 -10.21
N GLY A 103 -20.13 -6.51 -9.53
CA GLY A 103 -18.94 -7.34 -9.74
C GLY A 103 -17.66 -6.84 -9.07
N ILE A 104 -17.67 -5.71 -8.34
CA ILE A 104 -16.55 -5.25 -7.52
C ILE A 104 -16.88 -5.43 -6.04
N ALA A 105 -16.04 -6.19 -5.33
CA ALA A 105 -16.12 -6.32 -3.88
C ALA A 105 -15.02 -5.48 -3.22
N TYR A 106 -15.36 -4.83 -2.10
CA TYR A 106 -14.41 -4.13 -1.25
C TYR A 106 -14.28 -4.86 0.09
N ILE A 107 -13.05 -5.27 0.42
CA ILE A 107 -12.73 -5.94 1.68
C ILE A 107 -11.72 -5.07 2.42
N GLN A 108 -12.07 -4.65 3.63
CA GLN A 108 -11.18 -3.92 4.52
C GLN A 108 -10.79 -4.87 5.66
N LEU A 109 -9.51 -5.17 5.75
CA LEU A 109 -8.94 -5.94 6.85
C LEU A 109 -8.52 -4.98 7.97
N ASP A 110 -8.56 -5.47 9.20
CA ASP A 110 -8.13 -4.72 10.38
C ASP A 110 -6.99 -5.45 11.14
N GLU A 111 -6.59 -4.92 12.29
CA GLU A 111 -5.50 -5.50 13.08
C GLU A 111 -5.81 -6.91 13.60
N ALA A 112 -7.09 -7.27 13.76
CA ALA A 112 -7.49 -8.60 14.21
C ALA A 112 -7.21 -9.67 13.14
N ASP A 113 -7.23 -9.29 11.86
CA ASP A 113 -6.90 -10.17 10.74
C ASP A 113 -5.39 -10.45 10.62
N VAL A 114 -4.56 -9.71 11.37
CA VAL A 114 -3.10 -9.77 11.26
C VAL A 114 -2.50 -10.75 12.27
N VAL A 115 -2.18 -11.94 11.78
CA VAL A 115 -1.47 -12.98 12.56
C VAL A 115 0.02 -12.67 12.60
N ARG A 116 0.46 -12.06 13.70
CA ARG A 116 1.88 -11.83 14.00
C ARG A 116 2.29 -12.60 15.24
N HIS A 117 3.54 -13.09 15.24
CA HIS A 117 4.14 -13.70 16.41
C HIS A 117 4.10 -12.76 17.62
N ARG A 118 3.88 -13.29 18.84
CA ARG A 118 3.72 -12.49 20.06
C ARG A 118 4.87 -11.49 20.26
N LEU A 119 6.10 -11.93 19.99
CA LEU A 119 7.28 -11.07 20.09
C LEU A 119 7.24 -9.89 19.12
N VAL A 120 6.82 -10.11 17.88
CA VAL A 120 6.70 -9.06 16.86
C VAL A 120 5.66 -8.02 17.29
N LYS A 121 4.52 -8.46 17.84
CA LYS A 121 3.52 -7.55 18.42
C LYS A 121 4.09 -6.72 19.57
N SER A 122 4.87 -7.33 20.46
CA SER A 122 5.54 -6.61 21.57
C SER A 122 6.55 -5.59 21.07
N ILE A 123 7.32 -5.91 20.01
CA ILE A 123 8.28 -4.98 19.40
C ILE A 123 7.54 -3.79 18.79
N ILE A 124 6.52 -4.03 17.95
CA ILE A 124 5.74 -2.94 17.32
C ILE A 124 5.17 -2.00 18.37
N ARG A 125 4.52 -2.53 19.42
CA ARG A 125 3.98 -1.73 20.54
C ARG A 125 5.03 -0.90 21.27
N ALA A 126 6.28 -1.35 21.32
CA ALA A 126 7.35 -0.59 21.97
C ALA A 126 7.74 0.62 21.10
N TYR A 127 7.85 0.43 19.78
CA TYR A 127 8.11 1.51 18.83
C TYR A 127 6.96 2.52 18.73
N ASP A 128 5.71 2.06 18.71
CA ASP A 128 4.54 2.95 18.65
C ASP A 128 4.49 3.87 19.88
N LYS A 129 4.75 3.32 21.08
CA LYS A 129 4.82 4.12 22.33
C LYS A 129 5.94 5.14 22.34
N ASP A 130 7.07 4.81 21.73
CA ASP A 130 8.21 5.72 21.64
C ASP A 130 7.88 6.88 20.70
N LYS A 131 7.29 6.57 19.53
CA LYS A 131 6.83 7.55 18.57
C LYS A 131 5.77 8.50 19.15
N GLU A 132 4.79 7.97 19.90
CA GLU A 132 3.79 8.79 20.60
C GLU A 132 4.43 9.76 21.61
N ARG A 133 5.50 9.33 22.29
CA ARG A 133 6.24 10.21 23.22
C ARG A 133 6.99 11.31 22.47
N GLU A 134 7.66 10.97 21.38
CA GLU A 134 8.36 11.95 20.52
C GLU A 134 7.38 13.01 19.99
N GLU A 135 6.21 12.58 19.47
CA GLU A 135 5.17 13.48 18.98
C GLU A 135 4.64 14.42 20.09
N GLN A 136 4.43 13.90 21.30
CA GLN A 136 4.01 14.70 22.46
C GLN A 136 5.09 15.69 22.91
N GLU A 137 6.36 15.29 22.91
CA GLU A 137 7.48 16.17 23.24
C GLU A 137 7.66 17.30 22.20
N GLU A 138 7.52 16.97 20.92
CA GLU A 138 7.53 17.97 19.84
C GLU A 138 6.38 18.97 19.99
N GLU A 139 5.17 18.50 20.28
CA GLU A 139 3.99 19.35 20.45
C GLU A 139 4.11 20.25 21.69
N ALA A 140 4.63 19.72 22.79
CA ALA A 140 4.93 20.49 24.00
C ALA A 140 5.99 21.58 23.74
N ASN A 141 7.07 21.24 23.02
CA ASN A 141 8.12 22.18 22.65
C ASN A 141 7.60 23.28 21.71
N ARG A 142 6.78 22.92 20.73
CA ARG A 142 6.16 23.87 19.79
C ARG A 142 5.20 24.82 20.49
N SER A 143 4.40 24.31 21.42
CA SER A 143 3.49 25.11 22.25
C SER A 143 4.26 26.09 23.14
N ARG A 144 5.36 25.63 23.75
CA ARG A 144 6.23 26.47 24.59
C ARG A 144 6.92 27.58 23.79
N PHE A 145 7.36 27.27 22.56
CA PHE A 145 7.96 28.24 21.65
C PHE A 145 6.97 29.33 21.21
N ASN A 146 5.74 28.93 20.86
CA ASN A 146 4.69 29.89 20.46
C ASN A 146 4.34 30.86 21.60
N LYS A 147 4.21 30.34 22.84
CA LYS A 147 3.91 31.16 24.01
C LYS A 147 4.99 32.21 24.31
N LEU A 148 6.26 31.83 24.21
CA LEU A 148 7.41 32.75 24.35
C LEU A 148 7.45 33.83 23.25
N LYS A 149 6.96 33.52 22.06
CA LYS A 149 6.89 34.47 20.95
C LYS A 149 5.79 35.50 21.18
N GLU A 150 4.61 35.07 21.63
CA GLU A 150 3.49 35.95 21.98
C GLU A 150 3.86 36.92 23.11
N GLU A 151 4.53 36.44 24.17
CA GLU A 151 5.00 37.28 25.27
C GLU A 151 6.01 38.36 24.82
N ARG A 152 6.87 38.04 23.85
CA ARG A 152 7.85 38.99 23.27
C ARG A 152 7.22 40.03 22.34
N GLU A 153 6.12 39.69 21.68
CA GLU A 153 5.38 40.60 20.81
C GLU A 153 4.51 41.56 21.65
N THR A 154 3.98 41.09 22.78
CA THR A 154 3.18 41.90 23.72
C THR A 154 4.04 42.97 24.42
N ASN A 155 5.28 42.64 24.81
CA ASN A 155 6.21 43.56 25.47
C ASN A 155 6.91 44.56 24.55
N LYS A 156 6.71 44.52 23.22
CA LYS A 156 7.28 45.49 22.26
C LYS A 156 6.32 46.64 21.90
N GLY A 157 5.09 46.60 22.42
CA GLY A 157 4.04 47.58 22.14
C GLY A 157 3.84 48.66 23.22
N GLU A 158 4.59 48.61 24.33
CA GLU A 158 4.70 49.67 25.35
C GLU A 158 6.00 50.46 25.18
#